data_AF-A0A1C5Z446-F1
#
_entry.id   AF-A0A1C5Z446-F1
#
_cell.length_a   1.000
_cell.length_b   1.000
_cell.length_c   1.000
_cell.angle_alpha   90.00
_cell.angle_beta   90.00
_cell.angle_gamma   90.00
#
_symmetry.space_group_name_H-M   'P 1'
#
loop_
_entity.id
_entity.type
_entity.pdbx_description
1 polymer ?
#
loop_
_entity_poly.entity_id
_entity_poly.type
_entity_poly.pdbx_seq_one_letter_code
_entity_poly.pdbx_strand_id
1 'polypeptide(L)'
;MAYLAEMCRLFGVSSDWLLLGEESALERTPARCPGCQAIVTGLDRFCPNCGRSLAERLEDGTYTLVINHITDPKMVRDRLAQFYREVLQDETYSAVLPDAILRDAEAGVLSSHSVENMLLFPPVILITNASYTTVQRALKLLDHFADLRSYPSDAGSDLEQLSKRSPVDDLSSREEPRREPLSFGAAVGAVILGLIVTVLLLSFL
;
A
#
# COMPACT_ATOMS: atom_id res chain seq x y z
N MET A 1 5.71 14.59 -38.63
CA MET A 1 5.37 13.38 -37.84
C MET A 1 6.59 12.54 -37.46
N ALA A 2 7.65 12.40 -38.29
CA ALA A 2 8.81 11.55 -37.95
C ALA A 2 9.73 12.11 -36.84
N TYR A 3 9.89 13.43 -36.75
CA TYR A 3 10.79 14.06 -35.77
C TYR A 3 10.33 13.86 -34.31
N LEU A 4 9.02 13.95 -34.07
CA LEU A 4 8.46 13.84 -32.73
C LEU A 4 8.62 12.40 -32.18
N ALA A 5 8.40 11.39 -33.03
CA ALA A 5 8.58 9.99 -32.65
C ALA A 5 10.04 9.65 -32.31
N GLU A 6 11.01 10.21 -33.04
CA GLU A 6 12.43 9.99 -32.70
C GLU A 6 12.83 10.69 -31.40
N MET A 7 12.30 11.89 -31.14
CA MET A 7 12.51 12.58 -29.86
C MET A 7 11.91 11.82 -28.67
N CYS A 8 10.67 11.30 -28.81
CA CYS A 8 10.06 10.45 -27.79
C CYS A 8 10.93 9.24 -27.48
N ARG A 9 11.52 8.61 -28.52
CA ARG A 9 12.36 7.42 -28.37
C ARG A 9 13.71 7.73 -27.73
N LEU A 10 14.30 8.88 -28.04
CA LEU A 10 15.62 9.28 -27.57
C LEU A 10 15.61 9.73 -26.10
N PHE A 11 14.49 10.34 -25.66
CA PHE A 11 14.31 10.80 -24.28
C PHE A 11 13.47 9.84 -23.41
N GLY A 12 12.85 8.80 -24.00
CA GLY A 12 12.04 7.83 -23.29
C GLY A 12 10.73 8.41 -22.73
N VAL A 13 10.20 9.46 -23.36
CA VAL A 13 9.02 10.22 -22.90
C VAL A 13 7.91 10.19 -23.96
N SER A 14 6.66 10.38 -23.54
CA SER A 14 5.52 10.42 -24.46
C SER A 14 5.49 11.72 -25.28
N SER A 15 4.73 11.70 -26.39
CA SER A 15 4.52 12.91 -27.21
C SER A 15 3.87 14.04 -26.43
N ASP A 16 2.98 13.71 -25.50
CA ASP A 16 2.25 14.69 -24.70
C ASP A 16 3.16 15.33 -23.66
N TRP A 17 4.12 14.58 -23.09
CA TRP A 17 5.15 15.15 -22.23
C TRP A 17 6.03 16.16 -22.98
N LEU A 18 6.44 15.83 -24.21
CA LEU A 18 7.27 16.70 -25.05
C LEU A 18 6.55 17.99 -25.48
N LEU A 19 5.22 17.94 -25.59
CA LEU A 19 4.42 19.06 -26.09
C LEU A 19 3.83 19.92 -24.98
N LEU A 20 3.51 19.34 -23.82
CA LEU A 20 2.76 20.00 -22.76
C LEU A 20 3.54 20.13 -21.45
N GLY A 21 4.71 19.48 -21.32
CA GLY A 21 5.54 19.54 -20.11
C GLY A 21 4.90 18.88 -18.87
N GLU A 22 3.75 18.24 -19.04
CA GLU A 22 3.04 17.49 -18.01
C GLU A 22 3.08 16.00 -18.38
N GLU A 23 3.60 15.18 -17.47
CA GLU A 23 3.33 13.75 -17.50
C GLU A 23 1.91 13.58 -16.97
N SER A 24 0.92 13.63 -17.85
CA SER A 24 -0.42 13.19 -17.49
C SER A 24 -0.30 11.73 -17.07
N ALA A 25 -0.28 11.49 -15.75
CA ALA A 25 -0.16 10.18 -15.10
C ALA A 25 -1.40 9.28 -15.31
N LEU A 26 -1.92 9.25 -16.54
CA LEU A 26 -3.16 8.61 -16.92
C LEU A 26 -3.07 7.80 -18.22
N GLU A 27 -1.88 7.37 -18.63
CA GLU A 27 -1.76 6.06 -19.27
C GLU A 27 -1.53 4.99 -18.20
N ARG A 28 -2.57 4.76 -17.40
CA ARG A 28 -2.62 3.54 -16.60
C ARG A 28 -2.78 2.41 -17.61
N THR A 29 -1.72 1.60 -17.74
CA THR A 29 -1.71 0.38 -18.55
C THR A 29 -3.05 -0.35 -18.43
N PRO A 30 -3.65 -0.81 -19.54
CA PRO A 30 -4.94 -1.49 -19.52
C PRO A 30 -4.89 -2.62 -18.50
N ALA A 31 -5.69 -2.47 -17.44
CA ALA A 31 -5.76 -3.44 -16.37
C ALA A 31 -6.83 -4.48 -16.73
N ARG A 32 -6.72 -5.67 -16.16
CA ARG A 32 -7.80 -6.66 -16.25
C ARG A 32 -8.64 -6.58 -15.00
N CYS A 33 -9.96 -6.58 -15.16
CA CYS A 33 -10.86 -6.67 -14.02
C CYS A 33 -10.58 -8.00 -13.28
N PRO A 34 -10.31 -7.99 -11.97
CA PRO A 34 -10.01 -9.22 -11.22
C PRO A 34 -11.21 -10.18 -11.14
N GLY A 35 -12.43 -9.70 -11.38
CA GLY A 35 -13.64 -10.53 -11.33
C GLY A 35 -13.93 -11.30 -12.62
N CYS A 36 -13.83 -10.63 -13.77
CA CYS A 36 -14.26 -11.19 -15.05
C CYS A 36 -13.16 -11.18 -16.12
N GLN A 37 -11.95 -10.73 -15.76
CA GLN A 37 -10.79 -10.56 -16.63
C GLN A 37 -11.00 -9.67 -17.87
N ALA A 38 -12.14 -8.95 -17.94
CA ALA A 38 -12.37 -7.96 -18.97
C ALA A 38 -11.31 -6.87 -18.88
N ILE A 39 -10.85 -6.41 -20.04
CA ILE A 39 -9.91 -5.29 -20.12
C ILE A 39 -10.66 -4.03 -19.69
N VAL A 40 -10.15 -3.34 -18.69
CA VAL A 40 -10.72 -2.12 -18.14
C VAL A 40 -9.71 -0.99 -18.29
N THR A 41 -10.22 0.19 -18.63
CA THR A 41 -9.38 1.37 -18.70
C THR A 41 -9.16 1.86 -17.28
N GLY A 42 -7.97 2.38 -16.95
CA GLY A 42 -7.68 2.88 -15.60
C GLY A 42 -8.49 4.13 -15.19
N LEU A 43 -9.45 4.54 -16.01
CA LEU A 43 -10.42 5.62 -15.81
C LEU A 43 -11.76 5.11 -15.24
N ASP A 44 -12.08 3.84 -15.44
CA ASP A 44 -13.37 3.27 -15.05
C ASP A 44 -13.41 3.00 -13.53
N ARG A 45 -14.41 3.54 -12.85
CA ARG A 45 -14.66 3.27 -11.41
C ARG A 45 -15.37 1.94 -11.17
N PHE A 46 -16.04 1.41 -12.18
CA PHE A 46 -16.74 0.14 -12.15
C PHE A 46 -16.46 -0.61 -13.43
N CYS A 47 -16.33 -1.93 -13.34
CA CYS A 47 -16.12 -2.77 -14.50
C CYS A 47 -17.40 -2.77 -15.35
N PRO A 48 -17.34 -2.34 -16.62
CA PRO A 48 -18.51 -2.29 -17.48
C PRO A 48 -19.08 -3.69 -17.78
N ASN A 49 -18.28 -4.75 -17.63
CA ASN A 49 -18.70 -6.11 -17.95
C ASN A 49 -19.38 -6.84 -16.78
N CYS A 50 -19.00 -6.57 -15.53
CA CYS A 50 -19.53 -7.30 -14.37
C CYS A 50 -20.05 -6.41 -13.24
N GLY A 51 -20.00 -5.08 -13.39
CA GLY A 51 -20.44 -4.11 -12.39
C GLY A 51 -19.55 -4.02 -11.15
N ARG A 52 -18.46 -4.80 -11.09
CA ARG A 52 -17.52 -4.81 -9.95
C ARG A 52 -16.82 -3.46 -9.84
N SER A 53 -16.77 -2.89 -8.63
CA SER A 53 -15.97 -1.68 -8.39
C SER A 53 -14.51 -1.90 -8.76
N LEU A 54 -13.99 -1.03 -9.62
CA LEU A 54 -12.57 -0.89 -9.95
C LEU A 54 -11.97 0.31 -9.21
N ALA A 55 -12.81 1.07 -8.51
CA ALA A 55 -12.42 2.15 -7.63
C ALA A 55 -11.74 1.56 -6.38
N GLU A 56 -10.54 1.05 -6.59
CA GLU A 56 -9.49 1.19 -5.61
C GLU A 56 -8.33 1.87 -6.30
N ARG A 57 -8.02 3.07 -5.82
CA ARG A 57 -6.64 3.54 -5.85
C ARG A 57 -6.32 4.00 -4.45
N LEU A 58 -5.95 3.07 -3.57
CA LEU A 58 -4.59 2.53 -3.39
C LEU A 58 -3.56 3.54 -2.89
N GLU A 59 -3.92 4.81 -2.69
CA GLU A 59 -3.06 5.80 -2.01
C GLU A 59 -3.80 6.53 -0.87
N ASP A 60 -5.13 6.73 -0.97
CA ASP A 60 -5.95 7.41 0.07
C ASP A 60 -7.01 6.53 0.76
N GLY A 61 -7.09 5.24 0.41
CA GLY A 61 -8.08 4.31 0.96
C GLY A 61 -7.61 3.66 2.27
N THR A 62 -8.54 3.42 3.18
CA THR A 62 -8.29 2.61 4.37
C THR A 62 -8.88 1.21 4.23
N TYR A 63 -8.30 0.26 4.96
CA TYR A 63 -8.59 -1.15 4.83
C TYR A 63 -8.81 -1.82 6.19
N THR A 64 -9.55 -2.92 6.17
CA THR A 64 -9.74 -3.85 7.27
C THR A 64 -9.00 -5.14 6.98
N LEU A 65 -8.18 -5.60 7.93
CA LEU A 65 -7.40 -6.82 7.81
C LEU A 65 -7.97 -7.92 8.71
N VAL A 66 -8.14 -9.10 8.14
CA VAL A 66 -8.71 -10.28 8.81
C VAL A 66 -7.76 -11.45 8.67
N ILE A 67 -7.45 -12.14 9.76
CA ILE A 67 -6.87 -13.48 9.70
C ILE A 67 -8.00 -14.47 9.57
N ASN A 68 -8.00 -15.25 8.50
CA ASN A 68 -9.01 -16.28 8.24
C ASN A 68 -8.54 -17.67 8.71
N HIS A 69 -7.26 -17.97 8.58
CA HIS A 69 -6.66 -19.23 9.01
C HIS A 69 -5.26 -19.00 9.56
N ILE A 70 -4.85 -19.81 10.54
CA ILE A 70 -3.53 -19.73 11.17
C ILE A 70 -2.78 -21.04 10.93
N THR A 71 -1.57 -20.93 10.38
CA THR A 71 -0.71 -22.10 10.11
C THR A 71 0.26 -22.34 11.26
N ASP A 72 0.88 -21.28 11.80
CA ASP A 72 1.78 -21.34 12.96
C ASP A 72 1.35 -20.35 14.06
N PRO A 73 0.59 -20.80 15.08
CA PRO A 73 0.08 -19.93 16.14
C PRO A 73 1.17 -19.22 16.94
N LYS A 74 2.33 -19.87 17.16
CA LYS A 74 3.42 -19.27 17.95
C LYS A 74 4.07 -18.14 17.17
N MET A 75 4.38 -18.39 15.90
CA MET A 75 5.00 -17.38 15.04
C MET A 75 4.04 -16.23 14.76
N VAL A 76 2.76 -16.50 14.48
CA VAL A 76 1.74 -15.46 14.28
C VAL A 76 1.62 -14.59 15.52
N ARG A 77 1.57 -15.17 16.73
CA ARG A 77 1.53 -14.39 17.97
C ARG A 77 2.72 -13.45 18.10
N ASP A 78 3.94 -13.97 17.93
CA ASP A 78 5.16 -13.18 18.12
C ASP A 78 5.28 -12.05 17.09
N ARG A 79 4.94 -12.34 15.82
CA ARG A 79 4.93 -11.36 14.73
C ARG A 79 3.78 -10.35 14.84
N LEU A 80 2.62 -10.77 15.31
CA LEU A 80 1.46 -9.89 15.52
C LEU A 80 1.71 -8.94 16.69
N ALA A 81 2.32 -9.43 17.77
CA ALA A 81 2.75 -8.57 18.88
C ALA A 81 3.81 -7.55 18.43
N GLN A 82 4.74 -7.95 17.55
CA GLN A 82 5.68 -7.02 16.93
C GLN A 82 4.95 -5.96 16.09
N PHE A 83 4.03 -6.38 15.22
CA PHE A 83 3.24 -5.50 14.37
C PHE A 83 2.48 -4.45 15.19
N TYR A 84 1.79 -4.85 16.26
CA TYR A 84 1.05 -3.89 17.10
C TYR A 84 1.96 -2.89 17.81
N ARG A 85 3.15 -3.30 18.27
CA ARG A 85 4.13 -2.36 18.84
C ARG A 85 4.58 -1.32 17.81
N GLU A 86 4.83 -1.75 16.58
CA GLU A 86 5.25 -0.85 15.49
C GLU A 86 4.14 0.12 15.09
N VAL A 87 2.87 -0.34 15.07
CA VAL A 87 1.72 0.54 14.76
C VAL A 87 1.50 1.57 15.87
N LEU A 88 1.59 1.16 17.14
CA LEU A 88 1.40 2.05 18.29
C LEU A 88 2.51 3.10 18.43
N GLN A 89 3.70 2.84 17.88
CA GLN A 89 4.82 3.79 17.87
C GLN A 89 4.73 4.82 16.74
N ASP A 90 3.89 4.57 15.73
CA ASP A 90 3.72 5.46 14.59
C ASP A 90 2.68 6.53 14.94
N GLU A 91 3.08 7.72 15.38
CA GLU A 91 2.16 8.81 15.78
C GLU A 91 1.18 9.27 14.68
N THR A 92 1.38 8.83 13.44
CA THR A 92 0.50 9.16 12.30
C THR A 92 -0.54 8.08 12.00
N TYR A 93 -0.64 7.03 12.83
CA TYR A 93 -1.61 5.97 12.60
C TYR A 93 -3.06 6.44 12.82
N SER A 94 -3.91 6.19 11.82
CA SER A 94 -5.37 6.43 11.88
C SER A 94 -6.18 5.12 12.07
N ALA A 95 -5.49 4.03 12.34
CA ALA A 95 -6.07 2.70 12.37
C ALA A 95 -6.73 2.40 13.72
N VAL A 96 -7.84 1.66 13.68
CA VAL A 96 -8.57 1.23 14.88
C VAL A 96 -8.14 -0.20 15.22
N LEU A 97 -7.55 -0.34 16.40
CA LEU A 97 -7.06 -1.59 16.96
C LEU A 97 -8.18 -2.28 17.78
N PRO A 98 -8.11 -3.60 17.99
CA PRO A 98 -9.04 -4.31 18.86
C PRO A 98 -8.97 -3.77 20.31
N ASP A 99 -10.11 -3.66 20.98
CA ASP A 99 -10.21 -3.10 22.35
C ASP A 99 -9.25 -3.76 23.34
N ALA A 100 -9.05 -5.08 23.25
CA ALA A 100 -8.11 -5.80 24.11
C ALA A 100 -6.66 -5.30 23.95
N ILE A 101 -6.27 -4.95 22.71
CA ILE A 101 -4.94 -4.45 22.40
C ILE A 101 -4.78 -2.99 22.84
N LEU A 102 -5.81 -2.16 22.66
CA LEU A 102 -5.81 -0.78 23.13
C LEU A 102 -5.66 -0.71 24.65
N ARG A 103 -6.40 -1.53 25.41
CA ARG A 103 -6.32 -1.56 26.87
C ARG A 103 -4.94 -2.00 27.37
N ASP A 104 -4.35 -2.98 26.71
CA ASP A 104 -2.99 -3.43 27.01
C ASP A 104 -1.94 -2.35 26.68
N ALA A 105 -2.12 -1.62 25.58
CA ALA A 105 -1.26 -0.50 25.20
C ALA A 105 -1.34 0.66 26.20
N GLU A 106 -2.56 1.03 26.65
CA GLU A 106 -2.77 2.03 27.70
C GLU A 106 -2.12 1.65 29.04
N ALA A 107 -2.12 0.36 29.37
CA ALA A 107 -1.43 -0.18 30.53
C ALA A 107 0.10 -0.22 30.36
N GLY A 108 0.63 0.14 29.19
CA GLY A 108 2.05 0.09 28.86
C GLY A 108 2.62 -1.33 28.73
N VAL A 109 1.76 -2.35 28.68
CA VAL A 109 2.14 -3.76 28.64
C VAL A 109 1.31 -4.45 27.57
N LEU A 110 1.80 -4.47 26.32
CA LEU A 110 1.23 -5.32 25.28
C LEU A 110 1.43 -6.78 25.66
N SER A 111 0.41 -7.41 26.28
CA SER A 111 0.55 -8.76 26.80
C SER A 111 0.44 -9.78 25.67
N SER A 112 1.33 -10.78 25.67
CA SER A 112 1.23 -11.91 24.73
C SER A 112 -0.10 -12.65 24.88
N HIS A 113 -0.74 -12.55 26.05
CA HIS A 113 -1.99 -13.23 26.37
C HIS A 113 -3.20 -12.63 25.63
N SER A 114 -3.29 -11.30 25.49
CA SER A 114 -4.37 -10.67 24.72
C SER A 114 -4.31 -11.03 23.24
N VAL A 115 -3.10 -11.12 22.69
CA VAL A 115 -2.87 -11.58 21.31
C VAL A 115 -3.25 -13.06 21.17
N GLU A 116 -2.80 -13.92 22.10
CA GLU A 116 -3.14 -15.35 22.10
C GLU A 116 -4.66 -15.59 22.14
N ASN A 117 -5.37 -14.89 23.01
CA ASN A 117 -6.82 -15.03 23.14
C ASN A 117 -7.56 -14.64 21.85
N MET A 118 -7.06 -13.64 21.12
CA MET A 118 -7.59 -13.25 19.81
C MET A 118 -7.44 -14.35 18.76
N LEU A 119 -6.34 -15.10 18.83
CA LEU A 119 -5.96 -16.11 17.84
C LEU A 119 -6.60 -17.49 18.10
N LEU A 120 -7.34 -17.66 19.21
CA LEU A 120 -7.98 -18.94 19.56
C LEU A 120 -9.10 -19.35 18.59
N PHE A 121 -9.82 -18.38 18.02
CA PHE A 121 -11.00 -18.62 17.20
C PHE A 121 -10.99 -17.75 15.94
N PRO A 122 -10.19 -18.10 14.91
CA PRO A 122 -10.30 -17.45 13.60
C PRO A 122 -11.68 -17.77 12.96
N PRO A 123 -12.22 -16.88 12.10
CA PRO A 123 -11.61 -15.65 11.59
C PRO A 123 -11.64 -14.49 12.59
N VAL A 124 -10.60 -13.66 12.59
CA VAL A 124 -10.43 -12.55 13.54
C VAL A 124 -9.99 -11.26 12.84
N ILE A 125 -10.62 -10.14 13.21
CA ILE A 125 -10.28 -8.81 12.72
C ILE A 125 -9.05 -8.31 13.48
N LEU A 126 -7.97 -8.05 12.76
CA LEU A 126 -6.71 -7.59 13.36
C LEU A 126 -6.65 -6.09 13.55
N ILE A 127 -7.15 -5.35 12.55
CA ILE A 127 -7.08 -3.90 12.49
C ILE A 127 -8.11 -3.42 11.47
N THR A 128 -8.77 -2.30 11.76
CA THR A 128 -9.71 -1.64 10.86
C THR A 128 -9.23 -0.22 10.55
N ASN A 129 -9.69 0.35 9.44
CA ASN A 129 -9.30 1.69 9.00
C ASN A 129 -7.77 1.86 8.83
N ALA A 130 -7.06 0.79 8.50
CA ALA A 130 -5.62 0.79 8.33
C ALA A 130 -5.21 1.41 6.99
N SER A 131 -4.14 2.19 6.97
CA SER A 131 -3.56 2.70 5.73
C SER A 131 -2.97 1.56 4.89
N TYR A 132 -2.78 1.82 3.60
CA TYR A 132 -2.12 0.87 2.70
C TYR A 132 -0.75 0.40 3.22
N THR A 133 0.08 1.33 3.70
CA THR A 133 1.42 1.02 4.23
C THR A 133 1.37 0.11 5.46
N THR A 134 0.39 0.34 6.33
CA THR A 134 0.14 -0.50 7.52
C THR A 134 -0.27 -1.91 7.11
N VAL A 135 -1.16 -2.05 6.13
CA VAL A 135 -1.58 -3.35 5.60
C VAL A 135 -0.43 -4.09 4.95
N GLN A 136 0.37 -3.41 4.11
CA GLN A 136 1.54 -4.04 3.49
C GLN A 136 2.54 -4.55 4.52
N ARG A 137 2.74 -3.81 5.61
CA ARG A 137 3.59 -4.25 6.72
C ARG A 137 3.05 -5.51 7.38
N ALA A 138 1.74 -5.54 7.65
CA ALA A 138 1.08 -6.71 8.23
C ALA A 138 1.21 -7.93 7.32
N LEU A 139 0.97 -7.79 6.01
CA LEU A 139 1.12 -8.84 5.02
C LEU A 139 2.57 -9.37 5.00
N LYS A 140 3.57 -8.49 4.92
CA LYS A 140 4.99 -8.90 4.96
C LYS A 140 5.37 -9.70 6.21
N LEU A 141 4.77 -9.40 7.36
CA LEU A 141 5.08 -10.06 8.63
C LEU A 141 4.31 -11.36 8.85
N LEU A 142 3.08 -11.46 8.35
CA LEU A 142 2.11 -12.49 8.75
C LEU A 142 1.70 -13.44 7.62
N ASP A 143 1.78 -13.05 6.34
CA ASP A 143 1.25 -13.80 5.19
C ASP A 143 1.88 -15.19 5.03
N HIS A 144 3.12 -15.36 5.50
CA HIS A 144 3.77 -16.68 5.50
C HIS A 144 3.21 -17.65 6.55
N PHE A 145 2.56 -17.14 7.60
CA PHE A 145 2.15 -17.92 8.77
C PHE A 145 0.63 -17.95 8.98
N ALA A 146 -0.13 -17.16 8.22
CA ALA A 146 -1.59 -17.06 8.28
C ALA A 146 -2.20 -16.72 6.91
N ASP A 147 -3.46 -17.12 6.68
CA ASP A 147 -4.27 -16.65 5.55
C ASP A 147 -4.84 -15.28 5.92
N LEU A 148 -4.24 -14.21 5.38
CA LEU A 148 -4.71 -12.83 5.57
C LEU A 148 -5.61 -12.40 4.42
N ARG A 149 -6.71 -11.75 4.79
CA ARG A 149 -7.64 -11.13 3.85
C ARG A 149 -7.78 -9.66 4.17
N SER A 150 -7.59 -8.83 3.17
CA SER A 150 -7.83 -7.40 3.20
C SER A 150 -9.20 -7.09 2.59
N TYR A 151 -9.89 -6.16 3.22
CA TYR A 151 -11.16 -5.63 2.74
C TYR A 151 -11.11 -4.10 2.75
N PRO A 152 -11.81 -3.42 1.85
CA PRO A 152 -12.01 -1.98 1.96
C PRO A 152 -12.72 -1.63 3.28
N SER A 153 -12.42 -0.50 3.92
CA SER A 153 -13.10 -0.12 5.17
C SER A 153 -14.61 0.10 5.03
N ASP A 154 -15.12 0.40 3.83
CA ASP A 154 -16.55 0.54 3.55
C ASP A 154 -17.26 -0.81 3.31
N ALA A 155 -16.51 -1.92 3.34
CA ALA A 155 -17.04 -3.27 3.20
C ALA A 155 -17.88 -3.72 4.40
N GLY A 156 -17.69 -3.09 5.56
CA GLY A 156 -18.38 -3.40 6.80
C GLY A 156 -17.44 -3.46 8.01
N SER A 157 -18.02 -3.45 9.20
CA SER A 157 -17.28 -3.45 10.47
C SER A 157 -17.26 -4.80 11.18
N ASP A 158 -18.04 -5.78 10.72
CA ASP A 158 -18.15 -7.10 11.32
C ASP A 158 -17.85 -8.23 10.32
N LEU A 159 -17.50 -9.41 10.84
CA LEU A 159 -17.15 -10.58 10.04
C LEU A 159 -18.30 -11.03 9.12
N GLU A 160 -19.55 -10.83 9.53
CA GLU A 160 -20.71 -11.22 8.73
C GLU A 160 -20.84 -10.36 7.46
N GLN A 161 -20.67 -9.04 7.56
CA GLN A 161 -20.68 -8.16 6.39
C GLN A 161 -19.46 -8.40 5.50
N LEU A 162 -18.28 -8.61 6.09
CA LEU A 162 -17.05 -8.90 5.35
C LEU A 162 -17.14 -10.23 4.59
N SER A 163 -17.78 -11.25 5.16
CA SER A 163 -17.99 -12.56 4.49
C SER A 163 -18.83 -12.46 3.21
N LYS A 164 -19.68 -11.43 3.11
CA LYS A 164 -20.53 -11.16 1.93
C LYS A 164 -19.79 -10.37 0.85
N ARG A 165 -18.55 -9.94 1.11
CA ARG A 165 -17.72 -9.14 0.21
C ARG A 165 -16.53 -9.95 -0.29
N SER A 166 -16.01 -9.56 -1.46
CA SER A 166 -14.78 -10.14 -1.99
C SER A 166 -13.56 -9.45 -1.37
N PRO A 167 -12.54 -10.20 -0.91
CA PRO A 167 -11.27 -9.64 -0.48
C PRO A 167 -10.53 -8.91 -1.61
N VAL A 168 -9.56 -8.07 -1.23
CA VAL A 168 -8.66 -7.36 -2.14
C VAL A 168 -7.39 -8.20 -2.34
N ASP A 169 -7.31 -8.92 -3.47
CA ASP A 169 -6.23 -9.90 -3.72
C ASP A 169 -4.85 -9.27 -4.04
N ASP A 170 -4.78 -7.98 -4.40
CA ASP A 170 -3.61 -7.39 -5.09
C ASP A 170 -2.73 -6.46 -4.23
N LEU A 171 -2.87 -6.51 -2.89
CA LEU A 171 -2.08 -5.63 -2.00
C LEU A 171 -0.65 -6.13 -1.73
N SER A 172 -0.41 -7.43 -1.93
CA SER A 172 0.88 -8.08 -1.68
C SER A 172 1.88 -7.95 -2.84
N SER A 173 1.39 -7.74 -4.07
CA SER A 173 2.17 -7.74 -5.32
C SER A 173 2.73 -6.36 -5.69
N ARG A 174 2.26 -5.29 -5.06
CA ARG A 174 2.60 -3.92 -5.43
C ARG A 174 3.86 -3.46 -4.68
N GLU A 175 4.96 -3.55 -5.42
CA GLU A 175 6.29 -3.07 -5.08
C GLU A 175 6.29 -1.59 -4.66
N GLU A 176 7.24 -1.24 -3.80
CA GLU A 176 7.41 -0.01 -2.99
C GLU A 176 6.96 1.32 -3.63
N PRO A 177 6.61 2.32 -2.79
CA PRO A 177 6.14 3.62 -3.27
C PRO A 177 7.11 4.18 -4.32
N ARG A 178 6.53 4.61 -5.45
CA ARG A 178 7.23 5.35 -6.50
C ARG A 178 8.12 6.38 -5.82
N ARG A 179 9.43 6.27 -6.03
CA ARG A 179 10.37 7.35 -5.74
C ARG A 179 9.78 8.59 -6.41
N GLU A 180 9.39 9.58 -5.61
CA GLU A 180 8.93 10.84 -6.14
C GLU A 180 10.00 11.34 -7.12
N PRO A 181 9.64 11.68 -8.37
CA PRO A 181 10.60 12.31 -9.25
C PRO A 181 11.06 13.58 -8.54
N LEU A 182 12.37 13.69 -8.29
CA LEU A 182 12.97 14.87 -7.69
C LEU A 182 12.39 16.09 -8.41
N SER A 183 11.80 17.01 -7.65
CA SER A 183 11.29 18.25 -8.25
C SER A 183 12.41 18.90 -9.07
N PHE A 184 12.05 19.56 -10.16
CA PHE A 184 13.02 20.19 -11.06
C PHE A 184 14.07 21.03 -10.31
N GLY A 185 13.66 21.71 -9.24
CA GLY A 185 14.55 22.46 -8.35
C GLY A 185 15.55 21.59 -7.57
N ALA A 186 15.15 20.41 -7.09
CA ALA A 186 16.05 19.48 -6.39
C ALA A 186 17.10 18.86 -7.33
N ALA A 187 16.71 18.52 -8.56
CA ALA A 187 17.63 18.01 -9.57
C ALA A 187 18.67 19.08 -9.97
N VAL A 188 18.22 20.31 -10.24
CA VAL A 188 19.11 21.43 -10.55
C VAL A 188 20.04 21.75 -9.37
N GLY A 189 19.52 21.73 -8.15
CA GLY A 189 20.31 21.95 -6.93
C GLY A 189 21.45 20.94 -6.77
N ALA A 190 21.19 19.66 -7.00
CA ALA A 190 22.21 18.60 -6.90
C ALA A 190 23.35 18.78 -7.93
N VAL A 191 23.02 19.19 -9.15
CA VAL A 191 24.02 19.43 -10.20
C VAL A 191 24.90 20.65 -9.86
N ILE A 192 24.29 21.75 -9.40
CA ILE A 192 25.02 22.95 -9.01
C ILE A 192 25.95 22.64 -7.83
N LEU A 193 25.47 21.90 -6.83
CA LEU A 193 26.28 21.49 -5.70
C LEU A 193 27.49 20.64 -6.14
N GLY A 194 27.26 19.68 -7.04
CA GLY A 194 28.32 18.85 -7.62
C GLY A 194 29.39 19.68 -8.36
N LEU A 195 28.98 20.68 -9.14
CA LEU A 195 29.91 21.58 -9.82
C LEU A 195 30.72 22.43 -8.83
N ILE A 196 30.08 22.98 -7.79
CA ILE A 196 30.76 23.78 -6.76
C ILE A 196 31.81 22.94 -6.03
N VAL A 197 31.46 21.72 -5.62
CA VAL A 197 32.39 20.80 -4.95
C VAL A 197 33.56 20.46 -5.85
N THR A 198 33.31 20.18 -7.14
CA THR A 198 34.36 19.87 -8.11
C THR A 198 35.32 21.05 -8.31
N VAL A 199 34.79 22.27 -8.45
CA VAL A 199 35.60 23.49 -8.60
C VAL A 199 36.43 23.76 -7.35
N LEU A 200 35.85 23.55 -6.16
CA LEU A 200 36.58 23.71 -4.89
C LEU A 200 37.72 22.70 -4.78
N LEU A 201 37.47 21.43 -5.11
CA LEU A 201 38.50 20.39 -5.09
C LEU A 201 39.63 20.69 -6.08
N LEU A 202 39.30 21.17 -7.27
CA LEU A 202 40.30 21.60 -8.27
C LEU A 202 41.06 22.87 -7.85
N SER A 203 40.52 23.69 -6.96
CA SER A 203 41.20 24.91 -6.47
C SER A 203 42.17 24.64 -5.31
N PHE A 204 42.02 23.49 -4.64
CA PHE A 204 42.88 23.07 -3.52
C PHE A 204 44.00 22.10 -3.94
N LEU A 205 44.05 21.71 -5.21
CA LEU A 205 45.02 20.78 -5.80
C LEU A 205 45.97 21.54 -6.72
#